data_AF-A0A960LWF6-F1
#
_entry.id   AF-A0A960LWF6-F1
#
_cell.length_a   1.000
_cell.length_b   1.000
_cell.length_c   1.000
_cell.angle_alpha   90.00
_cell.angle_beta   90.00
_cell.angle_gamma   90.00
#
_symmetry.space_group_name_H-M   'P 1'
#
loop_
_entity.id
_entity.type
_entity.pdbx_description
1 polymer ?
#
loop_
_entity_poly.entity_id
_entity_poly.type
_entity_poly.pdbx_seq_one_letter_code
_entity_poly.pdbx_strand_id
1 'polypeptide(L)'
;MKSFLAFPFFLSRHQAAISNSPLVLGERQKKQLLQGSFREAELVFTRGKWLFNLVIEIPNAEPSLRNGVMEIDLGKNNLYATNTGKISKGKTLRDKRDRYLALRRHNMVKYLNIKRLKHNLLSDVLKK
;
A
#
# COMPACT_ATOMS: atom_id res chain seq x y z
N MET A 1 -30.84 27.74 -1.02
CA MET A 1 -31.12 26.53 -0.22
C MET A 1 -31.14 25.34 -1.17
N LYS A 2 -30.15 24.46 -1.12
CA LYS A 2 -30.09 23.23 -1.94
C LYS A 2 -30.13 22.03 -1.00
N SER A 3 -30.96 21.08 -1.40
CA SER A 3 -31.54 20.03 -0.60
C SER A 3 -30.88 18.67 -0.86
N PHE A 4 -31.16 17.75 0.07
CA PHE A 4 -31.03 16.29 0.06
C PHE A 4 -29.65 15.63 0.15
N LEU A 5 -29.54 14.75 1.17
CA LEU A 5 -29.12 13.36 1.03
C LEU A 5 -29.71 12.56 2.21
N ALA A 6 -30.87 11.96 1.99
CA ALA A 6 -31.44 10.94 2.88
C ALA A 6 -31.46 9.63 2.09
N PHE A 7 -30.68 8.64 2.53
CA PHE A 7 -30.76 7.27 2.02
C PHE A 7 -31.62 6.45 3.00
N PRO A 8 -32.82 5.98 2.62
CA PRO A 8 -33.56 5.04 3.43
C PRO A 8 -33.05 3.63 3.13
N PHE A 9 -32.24 3.06 4.02
CA PHE A 9 -31.92 1.64 3.96
C PHE A 9 -32.85 0.87 4.91
N PHE A 10 -33.72 0.07 4.29
CA PHE A 10 -34.70 -0.82 4.91
C PHE A 10 -33.98 -1.82 5.84
N LEU A 11 -34.36 -1.83 7.12
CA LEU A 11 -33.70 -2.60 8.17
C LEU A 11 -34.05 -4.10 8.13
N SER A 12 -33.04 -4.93 7.91
CA SER A 12 -32.98 -6.31 8.42
C SER A 12 -32.06 -6.35 9.65
N ARG A 13 -32.52 -7.04 10.68
CA ARG A 13 -32.17 -6.94 12.13
C ARG A 13 -30.73 -7.26 12.57
N HIS A 14 -29.72 -7.26 11.70
CA HIS A 14 -28.34 -7.61 12.09
C HIS A 14 -27.23 -6.61 11.70
N GLN A 15 -27.57 -5.37 11.34
CA GLN A 15 -26.55 -4.36 11.05
C GLN A 15 -26.20 -3.55 12.32
N ALA A 16 -25.27 -4.10 13.08
CA ALA A 16 -24.65 -3.43 14.21
C ALA A 16 -23.98 -2.12 13.75
N ALA A 17 -24.52 -1.01 14.26
CA ALA A 17 -23.78 0.17 14.70
C ALA A 17 -22.56 0.61 13.85
N ILE A 18 -22.80 1.11 12.64
CA ILE A 18 -21.91 2.10 12.00
C ILE A 18 -22.73 3.37 11.70
N SER A 19 -23.49 3.85 12.68
CA SER A 19 -24.34 5.03 12.45
C SER A 19 -23.71 6.35 12.87
N ASN A 20 -22.59 6.38 13.61
CA ASN A 20 -22.04 7.63 14.17
C ASN A 20 -20.51 7.69 14.33
N SER A 21 -19.71 6.93 13.56
CA SER A 21 -18.26 7.14 13.58
C SER A 21 -17.89 8.25 12.59
N PRO A 22 -17.40 9.42 13.03
CA PRO A 22 -17.02 10.47 12.11
C PRO A 22 -15.85 9.96 11.25
N LEU A 23 -15.99 10.10 9.93
CA LEU A 23 -14.91 9.81 9.00
C LEU A 23 -13.78 10.83 9.24
N VAL A 24 -12.73 10.41 9.96
CA VAL A 24 -11.57 11.27 10.24
C VAL A 24 -10.65 11.26 9.03
N LEU A 25 -10.74 12.30 8.21
CA LEU A 25 -9.93 12.48 7.02
C LEU A 25 -8.75 13.41 7.29
N GLY A 26 -7.57 13.04 6.80
CA GLY A 26 -6.44 13.97 6.73
C GLY A 26 -6.66 15.05 5.67
N GLU A 27 -5.97 16.18 5.79
CA GLU A 27 -6.12 17.34 4.88
C GLU A 27 -5.97 16.98 3.39
N ARG A 28 -5.02 16.10 3.06
CA ARG A 28 -4.85 15.59 1.69
C ARG A 28 -6.11 14.86 1.19
N GLN A 29 -6.69 14.00 2.00
CA GLN A 29 -7.88 13.23 1.62
C GLN A 29 -9.09 14.13 1.45
N LYS A 30 -9.28 15.11 2.35
CA LYS A 30 -10.32 16.14 2.20
C LYS A 30 -10.19 16.87 0.87
N LYS A 31 -8.98 17.32 0.51
CA LYS A 31 -8.72 17.99 -0.76
C LYS A 31 -9.03 17.10 -1.97
N GLN A 32 -8.64 15.83 -1.92
CA GLN A 32 -8.92 14.87 -2.99
C GLN A 32 -10.42 14.62 -3.17
N LEU A 33 -11.16 14.50 -2.06
CA LEU A 33 -12.62 14.34 -2.08
C LEU A 33 -13.36 15.55 -2.63
N LEU A 34 -12.83 16.76 -2.42
CA LEU A 34 -13.41 17.99 -2.96
C LEU A 34 -13.10 18.21 -4.45
N GLN A 35 -11.97 17.69 -4.93
CA GLN A 35 -11.49 17.92 -6.30
C GLN A 35 -11.88 16.81 -7.28
N GLY A 36 -12.12 15.60 -6.78
CA GLY A 36 -12.36 14.44 -7.62
C GLY A 36 -13.84 14.03 -7.69
N SER A 37 -14.14 13.13 -8.62
CA SER A 37 -15.43 12.46 -8.73
C SER A 37 -15.36 11.05 -8.14
N PHE A 38 -16.42 10.67 -7.42
CA PHE A 38 -16.55 9.32 -6.90
C PHE A 38 -16.79 8.32 -8.03
N ARG A 39 -16.07 7.19 -8.02
CA ARG A 39 -16.32 6.09 -8.96
C ARG A 39 -16.94 4.89 -8.27
N GLU A 40 -16.21 4.31 -7.31
CA GLU A 40 -16.58 3.04 -6.68
C GLU A 40 -16.38 3.16 -5.16
N ALA A 41 -17.24 2.46 -4.42
CA ALA A 41 -17.15 2.36 -2.97
C ALA A 41 -17.42 0.92 -2.55
N GLU A 42 -16.51 0.32 -1.81
CA GLU A 42 -16.60 -1.06 -1.34
C GLU A 42 -16.29 -1.14 0.16
N LEU A 43 -17.11 -1.89 0.90
CA LEU A 43 -16.88 -2.19 2.30
C LEU A 43 -16.43 -3.64 2.43
N VAL A 44 -15.18 -3.84 2.87
CA VAL A 44 -14.55 -5.16 2.95
C VAL A 44 -14.27 -5.52 4.41
N PHE A 45 -14.60 -6.75 4.82
CA PHE A 45 -14.19 -7.30 6.12
C PHE A 45 -12.97 -8.21 5.95
N THR A 46 -11.83 -7.84 6.54
CA THR A 46 -10.61 -8.64 6.46
C THR A 46 -9.79 -8.53 7.74
N ARG A 47 -9.21 -9.65 8.17
CA ARG A 47 -8.37 -9.74 9.38
C ARG A 47 -9.05 -9.14 10.63
N GLY A 48 -10.35 -9.38 10.78
CA GLY A 48 -11.14 -8.90 11.92
C GLY A 48 -11.46 -7.40 11.89
N LYS A 49 -11.29 -6.72 10.76
CA LYS A 49 -11.53 -5.27 10.62
C LYS A 49 -12.39 -4.97 9.39
N TRP A 50 -13.28 -3.99 9.54
CA TRP A 50 -14.00 -3.38 8.42
C TRP A 50 -13.12 -2.30 7.77
N LEU A 51 -13.00 -2.34 6.45
CA LEU A 51 -12.27 -1.39 5.63
C LEU A 51 -13.22 -0.80 4.59
N PHE A 52 -13.26 0.52 4.49
CA PHE A 52 -14.03 1.22 3.46
C PHE A 52 -13.09 1.73 2.37
N ASN A 53 -13.15 1.09 1.20
CA ASN A 53 -12.38 1.44 0.02
C ASN A 53 -13.19 2.42 -0.83
N LEU A 54 -12.67 3.62 -1.01
CA LEU A 54 -13.31 4.66 -1.81
C LEU A 54 -12.40 5.05 -2.97
N VAL A 55 -12.87 4.84 -4.20
CA VAL A 55 -12.17 5.20 -5.43
C VAL A 55 -12.62 6.58 -5.88
N ILE A 56 -11.65 7.48 -6.01
CA ILE A 56 -11.85 8.87 -6.43
C ILE A 56 -11.03 9.10 -7.70
N GLU A 57 -11.67 9.61 -8.74
CA GLU A 57 -11.02 10.07 -9.95
C GLU A 57 -10.67 11.55 -9.80
N ILE A 58 -9.39 11.89 -9.90
CA ILE A 58 -8.90 13.26 -9.76
C ILE A 58 -8.44 13.75 -11.13
N PRO A 59 -8.89 14.92 -11.59
CA PRO A 59 -8.45 15.46 -12.87
C PRO A 59 -6.93 15.66 -12.87
N ASN A 60 -6.30 15.42 -14.01
CA ASN A 60 -4.89 15.70 -14.18
C ASN A 60 -4.62 17.18 -13.93
N ALA A 61 -3.52 17.48 -13.24
CA ALA A 61 -3.06 18.86 -13.13
C ALA A 61 -2.72 19.38 -14.52
N GLU A 62 -3.09 20.64 -14.80
CA GLU A 62 -2.65 21.30 -16.03
C GLU A 62 -1.11 21.28 -16.07
N PRO A 63 -0.51 20.92 -17.22
CA PRO A 63 0.93 20.96 -17.36
C PRO A 63 1.43 22.38 -17.10
N SER A 64 2.38 22.53 -16.18
CA SER A 64 2.96 23.85 -15.92
C SER A 64 3.68 24.36 -17.16
N LEU A 65 3.31 25.55 -17.65
CA LEU A 65 3.95 26.28 -18.77
C LEU A 65 5.43 26.66 -18.53
N ARG A 66 6.08 26.13 -17.50
CA ARG A 66 7.51 26.36 -17.29
C ARG A 66 8.27 25.63 -18.41
N ASN A 67 8.86 26.42 -19.30
CA ASN A 67 9.79 26.00 -20.35
C ASN A 67 11.12 25.50 -19.75
N GLY A 68 11.08 24.46 -18.92
CA GLY A 68 12.24 23.90 -18.27
C GLY A 68 12.26 22.39 -18.43
N VAL A 69 13.33 21.86 -19.00
CA VAL A 69 13.59 20.42 -18.99
C VAL A 69 14.14 20.06 -17.60
N MET A 70 13.42 19.19 -16.89
CA MET A 70 13.93 18.58 -15.67
C MET A 70 14.67 17.29 -16.04
N GLU A 71 15.99 17.35 -15.99
CA GLU A 71 16.83 16.17 -16.20
C GLU A 71 16.95 15.40 -14.89
N ILE A 72 16.77 14.08 -14.97
CA ILE A 72 16.87 13.16 -13.85
C ILE A 72 17.88 12.08 -14.23
N ASP A 73 19.03 12.07 -13.56
CA ASP A 73 20.06 11.04 -13.73
C ASP A 73 19.98 10.00 -12.61
N LEU A 74 20.09 8.73 -12.96
CA LEU A 74 20.02 7.60 -12.02
C LEU A 74 21.42 6.99 -11.87
N GLY A 75 21.94 6.98 -10.64
CA GLY A 75 23.33 6.58 -10.38
C GLY A 75 23.47 5.33 -9.51
N LYS A 76 24.69 4.78 -9.46
CA LYS A 76 25.03 3.66 -8.56
C LYS A 76 24.88 4.02 -7.07
N ASN A 77 25.27 5.25 -6.72
CA ASN A 77 25.32 5.71 -5.33
C ASN A 77 24.10 6.56 -4.93
N ASN A 78 23.43 7.16 -5.92
CA ASN A 78 22.32 8.08 -5.76
C ASN A 78 21.07 7.50 -6.43
N LEU A 79 19.91 7.63 -5.77
CA LEU A 79 18.63 7.21 -6.36
C LEU A 79 18.28 8.07 -7.55
N TYR A 80 18.54 9.37 -7.45
CA TYR A 80 18.50 10.28 -8.56
C TYR A 80 19.34 11.53 -8.25
N ALA A 81 19.83 12.17 -9.30
CA ALA A 81 20.34 13.53 -9.28
C ALA A 81 19.53 14.36 -10.29
N THR A 82 19.30 15.64 -10.01
CA THR A 82 18.61 16.54 -10.93
C THR A 82 19.55 17.64 -11.42
N ASN A 83 19.31 18.17 -12.61
CA ASN A 83 20.03 19.36 -13.11
C ASN A 83 19.85 20.61 -12.21
N THR A 84 18.84 20.62 -11.34
CA THR A 84 18.66 21.62 -10.28
C THR A 84 19.56 21.42 -9.05
N GLY A 85 20.47 20.44 -9.07
CA GLY A 85 21.41 20.15 -7.99
C GLY A 85 20.87 19.29 -6.84
N LYS A 86 19.62 18.80 -6.93
CA LYS A 86 19.05 17.93 -5.90
C LYS A 86 19.61 16.52 -6.06
N ILE A 87 20.24 16.01 -5.00
CA ILE A 87 20.81 14.66 -4.96
C ILE A 87 20.06 13.83 -3.91
N SER A 88 19.42 12.75 -4.35
CA SER A 88 18.78 11.78 -3.48
C SER A 88 19.71 10.60 -3.23
N LYS A 89 20.13 10.41 -1.97
CA LYS A 89 21.06 9.34 -1.59
C LYS A 89 20.32 8.01 -1.38
N GLY A 90 20.89 6.93 -1.88
CA GLY A 90 20.31 5.59 -1.77
C GLY A 90 20.67 4.78 -0.52
N LYS A 91 21.32 5.38 0.49
CA LYS A 91 21.86 4.63 1.64
C LYS A 91 20.79 3.81 2.37
N THR A 92 19.66 4.44 2.70
CA THR A 92 18.56 3.76 3.41
C THR A 92 17.96 2.60 2.61
N LEU A 93 17.94 2.70 1.28
CA LEU A 93 17.47 1.62 0.41
C LEU A 93 18.49 0.48 0.30
N ARG A 94 19.79 0.78 0.25
CA ARG A 94 20.84 -0.24 0.34
C ARG A 94 20.77 -0.99 1.66
N ASP A 95 20.64 -0.28 2.78
CA ASP A 95 20.51 -0.87 4.10
C ASP A 95 19.24 -1.75 4.21
N LYS A 96 18.11 -1.32 3.63
CA LYS A 96 16.89 -2.13 3.54
C LYS A 96 17.10 -3.38 2.67
N ARG A 97 17.69 -3.23 1.48
CA ARG A 97 18.01 -4.34 0.57
C ARG A 97 18.85 -5.39 1.27
N ASP A 98 19.93 -4.97 1.93
CA ASP A 98 20.88 -5.88 2.55
C ASP A 98 20.23 -6.65 3.71
N ARG A 99 19.37 -5.99 4.50
CA ARG A 99 18.53 -6.66 5.50
C ARG A 99 17.60 -7.70 4.89
N TYR A 100 16.89 -7.39 3.81
CA TYR A 100 16.01 -8.35 3.15
C TYR A 100 16.77 -9.52 2.51
N LEU A 101 17.95 -9.27 1.95
CA LEU A 101 18.82 -10.33 1.43
C LEU A 101 19.31 -11.26 2.54
N ALA A 102 19.71 -10.70 3.69
CA ALA A 102 20.10 -11.49 4.86
C ALA A 102 18.93 -12.35 5.37
N LEU A 103 17.73 -11.77 5.51
CA LEU A 103 16.52 -12.49 5.90
C LEU A 103 16.17 -13.61 4.90
N ARG A 104 16.28 -13.35 3.59
CA ARG A 104 16.03 -14.36 2.56
C ARG A 104 17.00 -15.53 2.67
N ARG A 105 18.30 -15.26 2.85
CA ARG A 105 19.32 -16.30 3.05
C ARG A 105 19.02 -17.14 4.29
N HIS A 106 18.73 -16.47 5.41
CA HIS A 106 18.38 -17.13 6.67
C HIS A 106 17.15 -18.06 6.52
N ASN A 107 16.07 -17.54 5.94
CA ASN A 107 14.84 -18.29 5.73
C ASN A 107 15.04 -19.47 4.76
N MET A 108 15.87 -19.30 3.73
CA MET A 108 16.19 -20.37 2.78
C MET A 108 16.94 -21.51 3.47
N VAL A 109 17.94 -21.21 4.30
CA VAL A 109 18.66 -22.24 5.08
C VAL A 109 17.70 -22.97 6.02
N LYS A 110 16.82 -22.23 6.72
CA LYS A 110 15.82 -22.83 7.61
C LYS A 110 14.88 -23.78 6.86
N TYR A 111 14.38 -23.38 5.69
CA TYR A 111 13.54 -24.22 4.84
C TYR A 111 14.26 -25.50 4.40
N LEU A 112 15.51 -25.39 3.94
CA LEU A 112 16.31 -26.55 3.52
C LEU A 112 16.56 -27.53 4.67
N ASN A 113 16.84 -27.03 5.87
CA ASN A 113 17.00 -27.87 7.06
C ASN A 113 15.72 -28.62 7.42
N ILE A 114 14.56 -27.95 7.41
CA ILE A 114 13.26 -28.59 7.65
C ILE A 114 13.00 -29.65 6.58
N LYS A 115 13.29 -29.36 5.31
CA LYS A 115 13.11 -30.31 4.20
C LYS A 115 13.99 -31.54 4.36
N ARG A 116 15.27 -31.37 4.75
CA ARG A 116 16.20 -32.48 5.02
C ARG A 116 15.74 -33.34 6.20
N LEU A 117 15.33 -32.71 7.31
CA LEU A 117 14.82 -33.44 8.48
C LEU A 117 13.60 -34.30 8.14
N LYS A 118 12.64 -33.76 7.37
CA LYS A 118 11.48 -34.52 6.89
C LYS A 118 11.88 -35.72 6.02
N HIS A 119 12.83 -35.53 5.10
CA HIS A 119 13.32 -36.62 4.26
C HIS A 119 13.97 -37.74 5.09
N ASN A 120 14.83 -37.39 6.05
CA ASN A 120 15.49 -38.37 6.90
C ASN A 120 14.49 -39.16 7.75
N LEU A 121 13.52 -38.47 8.37
CA LEU A 121 12.43 -39.10 9.14
C LEU A 121 11.62 -40.08 8.27
N LEU A 122 11.27 -39.69 7.04
CA LEU A 122 10.57 -40.56 6.10
C LEU A 122 11.41 -41.78 5.72
N SER A 123 12.71 -41.60 5.46
CA SER A 123 13.59 -42.72 5.14
C SER A 123 13.80 -43.68 6.30
N ASP A 124 13.76 -43.19 7.55
CA ASP A 124 13.90 -44.03 8.74
C ASP A 124 12.62 -44.82 9.04
N VAL A 125 11.44 -44.26 8.75
CA VAL A 125 10.15 -44.97 8.84
C VAL A 125 10.04 -46.06 7.78
N LEU A 126 10.49 -45.80 6.55
CA LEU A 126 10.41 -46.77 5.45
C LEU A 126 11.44 -47.91 5.53
N LYS A 127 12.42 -47.82 6.43
CA LYS A 127 13.43 -48.87 6.67
C LYS A 127 13.07 -49.82 7.81
N LYS A 128 11.94 -49.60 8.49
CA LYS A 128 11.34 -50.52 9.48
C LYS A 128 10.24 -51.34 8.84
#